data_AF-A0A968X5W8-F1
#
_entry.id   AF-A0A968X5W8-F1
#
_cell.length_a   1.000
_cell.length_b   1.000
_cell.length_c   1.000
_cell.angle_alpha   90.00
_cell.angle_beta   90.00
_cell.angle_gamma   90.00
#
_symmetry.space_group_name_H-M   'P 1'
#
loop_
_entity.id
_entity.type
_entity.pdbx_description
1 polymer ?
#
loop_
_entity_poly.entity_id
_entity_poly.type
_entity_poly.pdbx_seq_one_letter_code
_entity_poly.pdbx_strand_id
1 'polypeptide(L)'
;MGLIIDEFEPSYEALCHHPAFIDTGIPFTGRHNVVALLPSPLRRGGGGEVGRSIILNGHTDLVSVEPLSAWTHDPFGAEITLPSPPRRGVGGEVTGEVMFGRGTQDMKSGLIANLFAVKALQACGIQLKGDVILESVIEEEGGGGGGTFGLL
;
A
#
# COMPACT_ATOMS: atom_id res chain seq x y z
N MET A 1 8.57 7.16 -13.38
CA MET A 1 8.83 7.83 -12.08
C MET A 1 10.30 7.83 -11.69
N GLY A 2 11.18 7.00 -12.31
CA GLY A 2 12.62 7.04 -12.04
C GLY A 2 13.00 6.55 -10.63
N LEU A 3 12.16 5.69 -10.05
CA LEU A 3 12.37 5.13 -8.72
C LEU A 3 13.42 4.02 -8.80
N ILE A 4 14.22 3.90 -7.74
CA ILE A 4 15.08 2.74 -7.52
C ILE A 4 14.21 1.68 -6.84
N ILE A 5 14.09 0.51 -7.44
CA ILE A 5 13.16 -0.54 -7.00
C ILE A 5 13.95 -1.71 -6.43
N ASP A 6 13.52 -2.19 -5.28
CA ASP A 6 13.90 -3.45 -4.69
C ASP A 6 12.64 -4.32 -4.53
N GLU A 7 12.71 -5.57 -4.98
CA GLU A 7 11.59 -6.52 -4.95
C GLU A 7 12.13 -7.85 -4.46
N PHE A 8 11.52 -8.39 -3.41
CA PHE A 8 12.01 -9.59 -2.76
C PHE A 8 10.89 -10.37 -2.06
N GLU A 9 11.10 -11.68 -1.95
CA GLU A 9 10.28 -12.53 -1.08
C GLU A 9 10.82 -12.43 0.36
N PRO A 10 9.95 -12.27 1.37
CA PRO A 10 10.38 -12.26 2.76
C PRO A 10 10.88 -13.65 3.19
N SER A 11 11.91 -13.70 4.04
CA SER A 11 12.49 -14.95 4.52
C SER A 11 11.81 -15.43 5.79
N TYR A 12 11.02 -16.51 5.71
CA TYR A 12 10.40 -17.11 6.89
C TYR A 12 11.43 -17.52 7.94
N GLU A 13 12.53 -18.16 7.52
CA GLU A 13 13.61 -18.61 8.43
C GLU A 13 14.26 -17.44 9.18
N ALA A 14 14.40 -16.28 8.53
CA ALA A 14 14.95 -15.09 9.17
C ALA A 14 13.97 -14.47 10.19
N LEU A 15 12.66 -14.59 9.94
CA LEU A 15 11.63 -13.87 10.69
C LEU A 15 11.02 -14.70 11.82
N CYS A 16 10.95 -16.03 11.68
CA CYS A 16 10.20 -16.92 12.57
C CYS A 16 10.70 -16.97 14.01
N HIS A 17 11.93 -16.52 14.25
CA HIS A 17 12.53 -16.47 15.59
C HIS A 17 12.26 -15.16 16.33
N HIS A 18 11.71 -14.14 15.68
CA HIS A 18 11.48 -12.85 16.33
C HIS A 18 10.27 -12.91 17.27
N PRO A 19 10.33 -12.32 18.48
CA PRO A 19 9.23 -12.40 19.46
C PRO A 19 7.93 -11.73 19.02
N ALA A 20 7.99 -10.81 18.05
CA ALA A 20 6.82 -10.16 17.46
C ALA A 20 6.34 -10.84 16.17
N PHE A 21 6.98 -11.93 15.73
CA PHE A 21 6.56 -12.65 14.54
C PHE A 21 5.22 -13.35 14.77
N ILE A 22 4.32 -13.23 13.80
CA ILE A 22 3.03 -13.91 13.78
C ILE A 22 3.08 -14.93 12.64
N ASP A 23 2.96 -16.21 13.01
CA ASP A 23 2.88 -17.30 12.04
C ASP A 23 1.43 -17.53 11.61
N THR A 24 1.13 -17.18 10.37
CA THR A 24 -0.18 -17.37 9.74
C THR A 24 -0.33 -18.76 9.13
N GLY A 25 0.76 -19.53 9.03
CA GLY A 25 0.84 -20.78 8.28
C GLY A 25 0.78 -20.59 6.76
N ILE A 26 0.70 -19.35 6.26
CA ILE A 26 0.66 -19.06 4.83
C ILE A 26 2.10 -18.90 4.32
N PRO A 27 2.53 -19.66 3.30
CA PRO A 27 3.88 -19.54 2.78
C PRO A 27 4.10 -18.19 2.09
N PHE A 28 5.34 -17.70 2.16
CA PHE A 28 5.76 -16.46 1.51
C PHE A 28 6.21 -16.66 0.05
N THR A 29 6.42 -17.90 -0.37
CA THR A 29 6.88 -18.24 -1.73
C THR A 29 5.97 -17.67 -2.80
N GLY A 30 6.54 -16.97 -3.78
CA GLY A 30 5.83 -16.30 -4.86
C GLY A 30 5.10 -15.02 -4.44
N ARG A 31 5.32 -14.51 -3.22
CA ARG A 31 4.67 -13.31 -2.69
C ARG A 31 5.75 -12.28 -2.35
N HIS A 32 5.79 -11.21 -3.13
CA HIS A 32 6.87 -10.24 -3.07
C HIS A 32 6.44 -8.99 -2.31
N ASN A 33 7.35 -8.48 -1.48
CA ASN A 33 7.33 -7.10 -1.05
C ASN A 33 8.05 -6.26 -2.10
N VAL A 34 7.57 -5.04 -2.34
CA VAL A 34 8.18 -4.08 -3.26
C VAL A 34 8.47 -2.78 -2.52
N VAL A 35 9.73 -2.34 -2.57
CA VAL A 35 10.22 -1.09 -1.99
C VAL A 35 10.75 -0.21 -3.11
N ALA A 36 10.17 0.98 -3.27
CA ALA A 36 10.57 1.93 -4.30
C ALA A 36 11.06 3.24 -3.68
N LEU A 37 12.32 3.57 -3.92
CA LEU A 37 12.98 4.77 -3.43
C LEU A 37 12.97 5.88 -4.49
N LEU A 38 12.40 7.03 -4.13
CA LEU A 38 12.64 8.31 -4.79
C LEU A 38 13.73 9.08 -4.03
N PRO A 39 14.97 9.13 -4.56
CA PRO A 39 16.04 9.86 -3.89
C PRO A 39 15.83 11.38 -3.99
N SER A 40 16.12 12.08 -2.89
CA SER A 40 16.26 13.53 -2.91
C SER A 40 17.58 13.95 -3.57
N PRO A 41 17.57 14.86 -4.56
CA PRO A 41 18.80 15.42 -5.09
C PRO A 41 19.57 16.24 -4.04
N LEU A 42 18.87 16.85 -3.06
CA LEU A 42 19.50 17.69 -2.03
C LEU A 42 20.34 16.85 -1.05
N ARG A 43 19.93 15.60 -0.78
CA ARG A 43 20.71 14.66 0.04
C ARG A 43 21.95 14.11 -0.68
N ARG A 44 21.98 14.17 -2.00
CA ARG A 44 23.07 13.65 -2.85
C ARG A 44 24.04 14.75 -3.30
N GLY A 45 24.17 15.82 -2.51
CA GLY A 45 25.09 16.91 -2.79
C GLY A 45 24.53 18.00 -3.71
N GLY A 46 23.22 18.05 -3.96
CA GLY A 46 22.57 19.07 -4.78
C GLY A 46 22.60 20.50 -4.22
N GLY A 47 23.16 20.71 -3.03
CA GLY A 47 23.19 22.00 -2.32
C GLY A 47 21.82 22.36 -1.73
N GLY A 48 21.81 23.03 -0.58
CA GLY A 48 20.57 23.41 0.12
C GLY A 48 20.28 22.56 1.36
N GLU A 49 19.14 22.83 2.00
CA GLU A 49 18.77 22.20 3.26
C GLU A 49 18.25 20.78 3.05
N VAL A 50 18.85 19.83 3.76
CA VAL A 50 18.41 18.43 3.81
C VAL A 50 17.21 18.29 4.75
N GLY A 51 16.12 17.74 4.23
CA GLY A 51 14.90 17.44 4.96
C GLY A 51 14.85 15.99 5.47
N ARG A 52 13.83 15.71 6.29
CA ARG A 52 13.54 14.34 6.75
C ARG A 52 12.97 13.50 5.61
N SER A 53 13.41 12.24 5.52
CA SER A 53 12.79 11.24 4.65
C SER A 53 11.49 10.73 5.24
N ILE A 54 10.64 10.15 4.39
CA ILE A 54 9.37 9.53 4.77
C ILE A 54 9.21 8.17 4.09
N ILE A 55 8.67 7.22 4.84
CA ILE A 55 8.15 5.95 4.32
C ILE A 55 6.63 6.09 4.18
N LEU A 56 6.10 5.69 3.03
CA LEU A 56 4.69 5.54 2.77
C LEU A 56 4.42 4.07 2.47
N ASN A 57 4.01 3.34 3.50
CA ASN A 57 3.74 1.90 3.46
C ASN A 57 2.27 1.62 3.16
N GLY A 58 2.01 0.54 2.44
CA GLY A 58 0.68 -0.03 2.31
C GLY A 58 0.71 -1.49 1.88
N HIS A 59 -0.34 -2.23 2.23
CA HIS A 59 -0.47 -3.64 1.92
C HIS A 59 -1.27 -3.89 0.64
N THR A 60 -1.10 -5.09 0.08
CA THR A 60 -1.75 -5.52 -1.17
C THR A 60 -2.56 -6.79 -1.03
N ASP A 61 -2.34 -7.54 0.05
CA ASP A 61 -3.13 -8.70 0.39
C ASP A 61 -4.56 -8.30 0.77
N LEU A 62 -5.44 -9.29 0.79
CA LEU A 62 -6.87 -9.09 0.96
C LEU A 62 -7.39 -10.20 1.86
N VAL A 63 -8.38 -9.86 2.68
CA VAL A 63 -9.22 -10.88 3.32
C VAL A 63 -10.14 -11.57 2.32
N SER A 64 -10.65 -12.73 2.73
CA SER A 64 -11.59 -13.53 1.95
C SER A 64 -12.80 -12.71 1.45
N VAL A 65 -13.27 -13.09 0.26
CA VAL A 65 -14.51 -12.55 -0.35
C VAL A 65 -15.72 -13.45 -0.09
N GLU A 66 -15.53 -14.60 0.55
CA GLU A 66 -16.62 -15.53 0.80
C GLU A 66 -17.54 -15.09 1.95
N PRO A 67 -18.85 -15.43 1.90
CA PRO A 67 -19.53 -16.08 0.78
C PRO A 67 -19.82 -15.10 -0.37
N LEU A 68 -19.51 -15.49 -1.61
CA LEU A 68 -19.77 -14.65 -2.80
C LEU A 68 -21.24 -14.24 -2.93
N SER A 69 -22.17 -15.06 -2.45
CA SER A 69 -23.62 -14.78 -2.50
C SER A 69 -24.05 -13.57 -1.66
N ALA A 70 -23.22 -13.10 -0.73
CA ALA A 70 -23.52 -11.91 0.08
C ALA A 70 -23.16 -10.60 -0.65
N TRP A 71 -22.47 -10.67 -1.79
CA TRP A 71 -22.07 -9.51 -2.55
C TRP A 71 -23.17 -9.05 -3.50
N THR A 72 -23.40 -7.73 -3.55
CA THR A 72 -24.31 -7.10 -4.53
C THR A 72 -23.59 -6.64 -5.80
N HIS A 73 -22.25 -6.59 -5.76
CA HIS A 73 -21.35 -6.28 -6.88
C HIS A 73 -20.23 -7.31 -6.88
N ASP A 74 -19.66 -7.62 -8.05
CA ASP A 74 -18.49 -8.50 -8.12
C ASP A 74 -17.37 -7.94 -7.21
N PRO A 75 -16.87 -8.72 -6.21
CA PRO A 75 -15.81 -8.26 -5.32
C PRO A 75 -14.52 -7.88 -6.04
N PHE A 76 -14.28 -8.37 -7.26
CA PHE A 76 -13.10 -8.02 -8.05
C PHE A 76 -13.44 -7.17 -9.29
N GLY A 77 -14.71 -6.76 -9.45
CA GLY A 77 -15.17 -5.99 -10.61
C GLY A 77 -14.76 -4.52 -10.60
N ALA A 78 -14.46 -3.94 -9.43
CA ALA A 78 -14.13 -2.52 -9.26
C ALA A 78 -15.17 -1.57 -9.87
N GLU A 79 -16.46 -1.95 -9.80
CA GLU A 79 -17.57 -1.18 -10.38
C GLU A 79 -17.68 0.19 -9.72
N ILE A 80 -17.79 1.25 -10.52
CA ILE A 80 -18.02 2.62 -10.04
C ILE A 80 -19.47 3.00 -10.34
N THR A 81 -20.27 3.23 -9.30
CA THR A 81 -21.68 3.61 -9.45
C THR A 81 -22.18 4.35 -8.21
N LEU A 82 -23.33 5.01 -8.31
CA LEU A 82 -24.01 5.57 -7.15
C LEU A 82 -24.49 4.44 -6.22
N PRO A 83 -24.31 4.56 -4.90
CA PRO A 83 -24.74 3.53 -3.97
C PRO A 83 -26.27 3.36 -3.98
N SER A 84 -26.73 2.12 -4.13
CA SER A 84 -28.14 1.74 -3.99
C SER A 84 -28.27 0.55 -3.03
N PRO A 85 -28.97 0.69 -1.88
CA PRO A 85 -29.57 1.92 -1.37
C PRO A 85 -28.52 2.99 -1.02
N PRO A 86 -28.92 4.26 -0.84
CA PRO A 86 -28.01 5.32 -0.41
C PRO A 86 -27.23 4.93 0.85
N ARG A 87 -25.94 5.26 0.87
CA ARG A 87 -25.03 4.95 1.98
C ARG A 87 -24.65 6.23 2.73
N ARG A 88 -24.33 6.10 4.03
CA ARG A 88 -23.84 7.20 4.87
C ARG A 88 -22.33 7.06 5.05
N GLY A 89 -21.58 8.11 4.72
CA GLY A 89 -20.16 8.26 5.01
C GLY A 89 -19.89 9.16 6.21
N VAL A 90 -18.61 9.47 6.45
CA VAL A 90 -18.15 10.32 7.57
C VAL A 90 -18.77 11.73 7.54
N GLY A 91 -19.09 12.25 6.35
CA GLY A 91 -19.67 13.59 6.14
C GLY A 91 -21.18 13.66 5.92
N GLY A 92 -21.91 12.55 6.09
CA GLY A 92 -23.34 12.47 5.78
C GLY A 92 -23.64 11.48 4.65
N GLU A 93 -24.72 11.71 3.91
CA GLU A 93 -25.10 10.85 2.79
C GLU A 93 -24.05 10.92 1.67
N VAL A 94 -23.72 9.78 1.08
CA VAL A 94 -22.80 9.70 -0.06
C VAL A 94 -23.54 10.22 -1.29
N THR A 95 -23.11 11.37 -1.81
CA THR A 95 -23.72 12.05 -2.97
C THR A 95 -23.02 11.77 -4.30
N GLY A 96 -21.85 11.12 -4.27
CA GLY A 96 -21.04 10.79 -5.44
C GLY A 96 -20.96 9.29 -5.70
N GLU A 97 -20.38 8.92 -6.83
CA GLU A 97 -20.13 7.52 -7.19
C GLU A 97 -19.12 6.88 -6.22
N VAL A 98 -19.26 5.57 -6.03
CA VAL A 98 -18.42 4.73 -5.17
C VAL A 98 -17.85 3.60 -5.99
N MET A 99 -16.58 3.25 -5.77
CA MET A 99 -15.95 2.05 -6.32
C MET A 99 -16.19 0.85 -5.40
N PHE A 100 -16.94 -0.14 -5.87
CA PHE A 100 -17.22 -1.38 -5.19
C PHE A 100 -16.20 -2.46 -5.54
N GLY A 101 -15.57 -3.04 -4.51
CA GLY A 101 -14.66 -4.17 -4.66
C GLY A 101 -13.91 -4.45 -3.37
N ARG A 102 -13.53 -5.72 -3.14
CA ARG A 102 -12.60 -6.10 -2.09
C ARG A 102 -11.25 -5.45 -2.37
N GLY A 103 -10.69 -4.81 -1.36
CA GLY A 103 -9.39 -4.14 -1.48
C GLY A 103 -9.44 -2.68 -1.88
N THR A 104 -10.57 -2.21 -2.41
CA THR A 104 -10.65 -0.82 -2.91
C THR A 104 -10.42 0.15 -1.76
N GLN A 105 -11.11 -0.03 -0.63
CA GLN A 105 -10.89 0.79 0.55
C GLN A 105 -9.70 0.33 1.40
N ASP A 106 -9.56 -0.98 1.64
CA ASP A 106 -8.56 -1.57 2.52
C ASP A 106 -7.60 -2.52 1.76
N MET A 107 -6.41 -2.07 1.39
CA MET A 107 -5.99 -0.66 1.39
C MET A 107 -5.43 -0.17 0.05
N LYS A 108 -5.87 -0.78 -1.07
CA LYS A 108 -5.34 -0.45 -2.40
C LYS A 108 -5.57 1.01 -2.80
N SER A 109 -6.68 1.64 -2.38
CA SER A 109 -6.85 3.08 -2.62
C SER A 109 -5.80 3.92 -1.89
N GLY A 110 -5.46 3.60 -0.64
CA GLY A 110 -4.42 4.27 0.12
C GLY A 110 -3.04 4.08 -0.51
N LEU A 111 -2.71 2.85 -0.90
CA LEU A 111 -1.45 2.53 -1.58
C LEU A 111 -1.29 3.32 -2.89
N ILE A 112 -2.34 3.37 -3.72
CA ILE A 112 -2.34 4.14 -4.96
C ILE A 112 -2.32 5.65 -4.68
N ALA A 113 -3.00 6.13 -3.65
CA ALA A 113 -2.95 7.54 -3.25
C ALA A 113 -1.52 7.97 -2.89
N ASN A 114 -0.77 7.14 -2.14
CA ASN A 114 0.65 7.38 -1.85
C ASN A 114 1.48 7.53 -3.13
N LEU A 115 1.33 6.60 -4.07
CA LEU A 115 2.04 6.63 -5.36
C LEU A 115 1.71 7.90 -6.15
N PHE A 116 0.43 8.26 -6.24
CA PHE A 116 -0.02 9.42 -7.00
C PHE A 116 0.36 10.75 -6.34
N ALA A 117 0.43 10.82 -5.01
CA ALA A 117 0.95 11.99 -4.32
C ALA A 117 2.40 12.28 -4.73
N VAL A 118 3.25 11.26 -4.75
CA VAL A 118 4.65 11.39 -5.21
C VAL A 118 4.71 11.76 -6.69
N LYS A 119 3.91 11.10 -7.52
CA LYS A 119 3.85 11.38 -8.97
C LYS A 119 3.41 12.83 -9.25
N ALA A 120 2.46 13.36 -8.49
CA ALA A 120 2.00 14.74 -8.63
C ALA A 120 3.10 15.74 -8.26
N LEU A 121 3.81 15.52 -7.14
CA LEU A 121 4.93 16.37 -6.74
C LEU A 121 6.04 16.39 -7.81
N GLN A 122 6.37 15.24 -8.39
CA GLN A 122 7.29 15.15 -9.52
C GLN A 122 6.79 15.92 -10.75
N ALA A 123 5.50 15.79 -11.09
CA ALA A 123 4.90 16.48 -12.23
C ALA A 123 4.89 18.01 -12.06
N CYS A 124 4.80 18.50 -10.81
CA CYS A 124 4.94 19.91 -10.49
C CYS A 124 6.40 20.41 -10.47
N GLY A 125 7.39 19.55 -10.71
CA GLY A 125 8.82 19.91 -10.67
C GLY A 125 9.34 20.19 -9.25
N ILE A 126 8.63 19.75 -8.22
CA ILE A 126 9.02 19.99 -6.83
C ILE A 126 10.20 19.07 -6.48
N GLN A 127 11.32 19.68 -6.08
CA GLN A 127 12.46 18.95 -5.55
C GLN A 127 12.26 18.68 -4.06
N LEU A 128 12.07 17.42 -3.70
CA LEU A 128 11.90 17.01 -2.30
C LEU A 128 13.23 17.14 -1.56
N LYS A 129 13.18 17.64 -0.32
CA LYS A 129 14.36 17.81 0.54
C LYS A 129 14.81 16.51 1.24
N GLY A 130 13.93 15.52 1.31
CA GLY A 130 14.19 14.20 1.88
C GLY A 130 13.79 13.10 0.90
N ASP A 131 14.27 11.88 1.14
CA ASP A 131 13.90 10.74 0.30
C ASP A 131 12.45 10.32 0.57
N VAL A 132 11.79 9.78 -0.44
CA VAL A 132 10.48 9.12 -0.26
C VAL A 132 10.65 7.65 -0.58
N ILE A 133 10.24 6.80 0.35
CA ILE A 133 10.25 5.35 0.20
C ILE A 133 8.79 4.92 0.13
N LEU A 134 8.40 4.28 -0.96
CA LEU A 134 7.08 3.70 -1.18
C LEU A 134 7.19 2.20 -0.94
N GLU A 135 6.36 1.65 -0.06
CA GLU A 135 6.39 0.21 0.25
C GLU A 135 5.03 -0.40 -0.06
N SER A 136 5.06 -1.53 -0.75
CA SER A 136 3.92 -2.38 -1.08
C SER A 136 4.19 -3.75 -0.49
N VAL A 137 3.48 -4.10 0.57
CA VAL A 137 3.75 -5.32 1.34
C VAL A 137 2.62 -6.35 1.23
N ILE A 138 2.95 -7.59 1.59
CA ILE A 138 2.01 -8.70 1.75
C ILE A 138 1.67 -8.93 3.23
N GLU A 139 0.79 -9.87 3.53
CA GLU A 139 0.55 -10.43 4.89
C GLU A 139 0.08 -9.44 5.97
N GLU A 140 -0.33 -8.20 5.67
CA GLU A 140 -0.79 -7.28 6.71
C GLU A 140 -2.06 -7.80 7.39
N GLU A 141 -3.01 -8.32 6.61
CA GLU A 141 -4.29 -8.86 7.10
C GLU A 141 -4.08 -10.14 7.94
N GLY A 142 -2.92 -10.78 7.79
CA GLY A 142 -2.47 -11.93 8.56
C GLY A 142 -1.70 -11.59 9.85
N GLY A 143 -1.39 -10.31 10.10
CA GLY A 143 -0.59 -9.87 11.25
C GLY A 143 0.83 -9.39 10.88
N GLY A 144 1.12 -9.24 9.60
CA GLY A 144 2.29 -8.55 9.08
C GLY A 144 3.59 -9.35 9.07
N GLY A 145 3.55 -10.66 9.38
CA GLY A 145 4.74 -11.50 9.58
C GLY A 145 5.70 -11.51 8.39
N GLY A 146 5.19 -11.70 7.16
CA GLY A 146 5.97 -11.56 5.92
C GLY A 146 5.92 -10.16 5.31
N GLY A 147 5.08 -9.28 5.83
CA GLY A 147 4.80 -7.95 5.28
C GLY A 147 5.79 -6.90 5.73
N THR A 148 5.27 -5.87 6.38
CA THR A 148 6.08 -4.80 7.00
C THR A 148 7.14 -5.35 7.94
N PHE A 149 6.85 -6.45 8.66
CA PHE A 149 7.84 -7.08 9.53
C PHE A 149 9.02 -7.66 8.74
N GLY A 150 8.79 -8.11 7.51
CA GLY A 150 9.81 -8.61 6.59
C GLY A 150 10.67 -7.52 5.93
N LEU A 151 10.45 -6.24 6.25
CA LEU A 151 11.30 -5.13 5.80
C LEU A 151 12.44 -4.79 6.78
N LEU A 152 12.47 -5.41 7.96
CA LEU A 152 13.49 -5.23 9.01
C LEU A 152 14.80 -5.95 8.68
#